data_AF-A0A430LDI1-F1
#
_entry.id   AF-A0A430LDI1-F1
#
_cell.length_a   1.000
_cell.length_b   1.000
_cell.length_c   1.000
_cell.angle_alpha   90.00
_cell.angle_beta   90.00
_cell.angle_gamma   90.00
#
_symmetry.space_group_name_H-M   'P 1'
#
loop_
_entity.id
_entity.type
_entity.pdbx_description
1 polymer ?
#
loop_
_entity_poly.entity_id
_entity_poly.type
_entity_poly.pdbx_seq_one_letter_code
_entity_poly.pdbx_strand_id
1 'polypeptide(L)'
;MLSKTPEADLKRDASNPFVEVMMNYKLVHIEGYILHIDMVLRNEATYKLTNDTIDTLIEHHRGWCKELYENFVQAINKFVFHAGVSALGGLEEGGPGKLLNGKSEKMMDKILSLMEYPHPCVDDVTQ
;
A
#
# COMPACT_ATOMS: atom_id res chain seq x y z
N MET A 1 -5.98 2.62 -0.16
CA MET A 1 -6.55 1.25 -0.06
C MET A 1 -7.94 1.30 0.55
N LEU A 2 -8.87 0.41 0.14
CA LEU A 2 -10.19 0.23 0.76
C LEU A 2 -10.20 -1.10 1.52
N SER A 3 -10.08 -1.08 2.85
CA SER A 3 -10.27 -2.29 3.67
C SER A 3 -11.57 -2.21 4.45
N LYS A 4 -12.42 -3.24 4.33
CA LYS A 4 -13.69 -3.32 5.07
C LYS A 4 -13.45 -3.48 6.57
N THR A 5 -14.17 -2.72 7.38
CA THR A 5 -14.23 -2.87 8.84
C THR A 5 -14.92 -4.19 9.18
N PRO A 6 -14.46 -4.95 10.20
CA PRO A 6 -15.16 -6.14 10.69
C PRO A 6 -16.61 -5.81 11.09
N GLU A 7 -17.53 -6.77 10.85
CA GLU A 7 -18.98 -6.56 10.94
C GLU A 7 -19.47 -6.06 12.31
N ALA A 8 -18.67 -6.28 13.36
CA ALA A 8 -18.97 -5.90 14.74
C ALA A 8 -18.88 -4.39 15.02
N ASP A 9 -18.12 -3.62 14.22
CA ASP A 9 -17.90 -2.17 14.40
C ASP A 9 -18.61 -1.32 13.33
N LEU A 10 -19.50 -1.93 12.53
CA LEU A 10 -20.25 -1.22 11.48
C LEU A 10 -21.21 -0.21 12.12
N LYS A 11 -20.97 1.08 11.89
CA LYS A 11 -21.93 2.13 12.25
C LYS A 11 -23.09 2.07 11.25
N ARG A 12 -24.18 1.44 11.68
CA ARG A 12 -25.44 1.39 10.93
C ARG A 12 -26.16 2.72 11.07
N ASP A 13 -26.07 3.57 10.05
CA ASP A 13 -26.86 4.79 9.97
C ASP A 13 -28.01 4.61 8.97
N ALA A 14 -29.24 4.57 9.49
CA ALA A 14 -30.43 4.16 8.74
C ALA A 14 -30.85 5.16 7.64
N SER A 15 -30.23 6.34 7.56
CA SER A 15 -30.63 7.42 6.66
C SER A 15 -29.90 7.43 5.31
N ASN A 16 -28.72 6.80 5.17
CA ASN A 16 -28.01 6.79 3.89
C ASN A 16 -27.04 5.58 3.75
N PRO A 17 -27.39 4.57 2.93
CA PRO A 17 -26.58 3.37 2.75
C PRO A 17 -25.20 3.64 2.11
N PHE A 18 -25.02 4.74 1.38
CA PHE A 18 -23.71 5.09 0.82
C PHE A 18 -22.73 5.61 1.87
N VAL A 19 -23.24 6.32 2.88
CA VAL A 19 -22.43 6.87 3.98
C VAL A 19 -22.00 5.74 4.93
N GLU A 20 -22.90 4.80 5.21
CA GLU A 20 -22.60 3.57 5.96
C GLU A 20 -21.44 2.80 5.30
N VAL A 21 -21.57 2.50 4.00
CA VAL A 21 -20.55 1.78 3.24
C VAL A 21 -19.21 2.51 3.32
N MET A 22 -19.18 3.84 3.19
CA MET A 22 -17.95 4.64 3.21
C MET A 22 -17.29 4.75 4.59
N MET A 23 -18.07 4.78 5.68
CA MET A 23 -17.56 4.77 7.07
C MET A 23 -16.96 3.42 7.45
N ASN A 24 -17.38 2.35 6.76
CA ASN A 24 -16.91 0.99 6.97
C ASN A 24 -15.67 0.63 6.14
N TYR A 25 -15.04 1.60 5.47
CA TYR A 25 -13.73 1.39 4.87
C TYR A 25 -12.68 2.24 5.56
N LYS A 26 -11.59 1.61 6.01
CA LYS A 26 -10.39 2.34 6.39
C LYS A 26 -9.64 2.75 5.12
N LEU A 27 -9.70 4.04 4.81
CA LEU A 27 -8.90 4.63 3.74
C LEU A 27 -7.47 4.83 4.25
N VAL A 28 -6.53 4.10 3.65
CA VAL A 28 -5.10 4.31 3.89
C VAL A 28 -4.55 5.22 2.80
N HIS A 29 -4.05 6.39 3.21
CA HIS A 29 -3.25 7.27 2.38
C HIS A 29 -1.84 6.67 2.24
N ILE A 30 -1.31 6.64 1.02
CA ILE A 30 0.01 6.06 0.72
C ILE A 30 0.87 7.16 0.16
N GLU A 31 1.96 7.42 0.86
CA GLU A 31 2.95 8.42 0.51
C GLU A 31 4.29 7.75 0.24
N GLY A 32 5.04 8.34 -0.68
CA GLY A 32 6.37 7.91 -1.02
C GLY A 32 7.18 9.07 -1.59
N TYR A 33 8.49 8.91 -1.56
CA TYR A 33 9.44 9.88 -2.06
C TYR A 33 10.32 9.27 -3.16
N ILE A 34 10.85 10.14 -4.02
CA ILE A 34 11.82 9.76 -5.04
C ILE A 34 13.16 9.57 -4.35
N LEU A 35 13.69 8.35 -4.40
CA LEU A 35 15.00 8.01 -3.87
C LEU A 35 16.11 8.33 -4.89
N HIS A 36 15.84 8.08 -6.17
CA HIS A 36 16.81 8.25 -7.24
C HIS A 36 16.13 8.51 -8.59
N ILE A 37 16.77 9.31 -9.45
CA ILE A 37 16.36 9.52 -10.84
C ILE A 37 17.59 9.28 -11.73
N ASP A 38 17.51 8.30 -12.61
CA ASP A 38 18.47 8.03 -13.67
C ASP A 38 17.89 8.48 -15.01
N MET A 39 18.34 9.63 -15.52
CA MET A 39 17.92 10.13 -16.84
C MET A 39 18.85 9.70 -17.98
N VAL A 40 19.97 9.02 -17.68
CA VAL A 40 21.05 8.79 -18.65
C VAL A 40 21.05 7.34 -19.14
N LEU A 41 21.07 6.38 -18.22
CA LEU A 41 21.22 4.97 -18.57
C LEU A 41 19.87 4.28 -18.70
N ARG A 42 19.01 4.41 -17.67
CA ARG A 42 17.74 3.68 -17.59
C ARG A 42 16.51 4.51 -17.91
N ASN A 43 16.63 5.84 -17.82
CA ASN A 43 15.48 6.75 -17.92
C ASN A 43 14.35 6.38 -16.93
N GLU A 44 14.75 6.04 -15.69
CA GLU A 44 13.88 5.57 -14.62
C GLU A 44 14.09 6.35 -13.32
N ALA A 45 13.02 6.46 -12.54
CA ALA A 45 13.07 6.88 -11.17
C ALA A 45 12.61 5.78 -10.23
N THR A 46 13.17 5.84 -9.04
CA THR A 46 13.02 4.87 -7.98
C THR A 46 12.30 5.54 -6.82
N TYR A 47 11.20 4.95 -6.38
CA TYR A 47 10.35 5.43 -5.31
C TYR A 47 10.44 4.51 -4.11
N LYS A 48 10.43 5.11 -2.92
CA LYS A 48 10.29 4.40 -1.65
C LYS A 48 9.14 4.99 -0.85
N LEU A 49 8.42 4.12 -0.14
CA LEU A 49 7.34 4.55 0.75
C LEU A 49 7.90 5.34 1.94
N THR A 50 7.11 6.28 2.45
CA THR A 50 7.42 6.94 3.73
C THR A 50 7.31 5.93 4.87
N ASN A 51 8.05 6.16 5.95
CA ASN A 51 7.99 5.29 7.13
C ASN A 51 6.57 5.26 7.71
N ASP A 52 5.90 6.42 7.78
CA ASP A 52 4.51 6.53 8.25
C ASP A 52 3.55 5.65 7.44
N THR A 53 3.74 5.60 6.12
CA THR A 53 2.96 4.72 5.25
C THR A 53 3.27 3.26 5.54
N ILE A 54 4.56 2.89 5.65
CA ILE A 54 4.99 1.53 5.95
C ILE A 54 4.40 1.07 7.29
N ASP A 55 4.52 1.87 8.33
CA ASP A 55 4.01 1.57 9.67
C ASP A 55 2.49 1.39 9.66
N THR A 56 1.77 2.27 8.96
CA THR A 56 0.30 2.16 8.79
C THR A 56 -0.10 0.84 8.09
N LEU A 57 0.67 0.41 7.07
CA LEU A 57 0.42 -0.84 6.37
C LEU A 57 0.72 -2.06 7.26
N ILE A 58 1.78 -1.99 8.07
CA ILE A 58 2.14 -3.03 9.04
C ILE A 58 1.07 -3.17 10.12
N GLU A 59 0.62 -2.07 10.71
CA GLU A 59 -0.43 -2.09 11.73
C GLU A 59 -1.74 -2.70 11.20
N HIS A 60 -2.07 -2.44 9.93
CA HIS A 60 -3.23 -3.02 9.27
C HIS A 60 -3.16 -4.56 9.19
N HIS A 61 -1.95 -5.12 9.10
CA HIS A 61 -1.70 -6.55 8.89
C HIS A 61 -1.43 -7.35 10.17
N ARG A 62 -1.57 -6.73 11.35
CA ARG A 62 -1.25 -7.36 12.65
C ARG A 62 -2.10 -8.60 13.00
N GLY A 63 -3.23 -8.82 12.33
CA GLY A 63 -4.12 -9.97 12.53
C GLY A 63 -3.71 -11.24 11.77
N TRP A 64 -2.63 -11.20 11.00
CA TRP A 64 -2.15 -12.33 10.21
C TRP A 64 -1.34 -13.33 11.04
N CYS A 65 -1.17 -14.53 10.51
CA CYS A 65 -0.23 -15.52 11.03
C CYS A 65 1.18 -14.92 11.13
N LYS A 66 1.90 -15.27 12.20
CA LYS A 66 3.20 -14.69 12.52
C LYS A 66 4.19 -14.73 11.34
N GLU A 67 4.28 -15.86 10.65
CA GLU A 67 5.17 -16.01 9.50
C GLU A 67 4.79 -15.10 8.32
N LEU A 68 3.49 -15.03 7.99
CA LEU A 68 2.99 -14.12 6.94
C LEU A 68 3.21 -12.66 7.31
N TYR A 69 2.99 -12.29 8.57
CA TYR A 69 3.25 -10.95 9.07
C TYR A 69 4.74 -10.59 8.97
N GLU A 70 5.64 -11.47 9.41
CA GLU A 70 7.08 -11.23 9.30
C GLU A 70 7.54 -11.13 7.84
N ASN A 71 7.03 -11.99 6.96
CA ASN A 71 7.30 -11.93 5.52
C ASN A 71 6.81 -10.62 4.91
N PHE A 72 5.59 -10.20 5.26
CA PHE A 72 5.03 -8.92 4.82
C PHE A 72 5.88 -7.74 5.29
N VAL A 73 6.20 -7.68 6.59
CA VAL A 73 7.04 -6.63 7.19
C VAL A 73 8.38 -6.53 6.48
N GLN A 74 9.03 -7.66 6.18
CA GLN A 74 10.29 -7.65 5.44
C GLN A 74 10.12 -7.17 3.99
N ALA A 75 9.07 -7.62 3.30
CA ALA A 75 8.81 -7.25 1.91
C ALA A 75 8.48 -5.77 1.77
N ILE A 76 7.61 -5.23 2.63
CA ILE A 76 7.18 -3.83 2.56
C ILE A 76 8.32 -2.87 2.92
N ASN A 77 9.19 -3.22 3.87
CA ASN A 77 10.36 -2.42 4.23
C ASN A 77 11.40 -2.34 3.09
N LYS A 78 11.50 -3.40 2.28
CA LYS A 78 12.38 -3.47 1.11
C LYS A 78 11.68 -3.02 -0.17
N PHE A 79 10.40 -2.65 -0.10
CA PHE A 79 9.62 -2.31 -1.28
C PHE A 79 10.17 -1.05 -1.95
N VAL A 80 10.45 -1.19 -3.24
CA VAL A 80 10.93 -0.11 -4.09
C VAL A 80 10.16 -0.16 -5.40
N PHE A 81 9.56 0.96 -5.77
CA PHE A 81 8.79 1.07 -7.00
C PHE A 81 9.60 1.78 -8.09
N HIS A 82 9.67 1.18 -9.27
CA HIS A 82 10.39 1.73 -10.42
C HIS A 82 9.37 2.23 -11.44
N ALA A 83 9.58 3.46 -11.91
CA ALA A 83 8.77 4.09 -12.94
C ALA A 83 9.68 4.83 -13.93
N GLY A 84 9.29 4.89 -15.21
CA GLY A 84 9.99 5.74 -16.17
C GLY A 84 9.89 7.21 -15.80
N VAL A 85 10.92 8.00 -16.09
CA VAL A 85 10.97 9.45 -15.78
C VAL A 85 9.82 10.22 -16.45
N SER A 86 9.33 9.73 -17.60
CA SER A 86 8.16 10.29 -18.27
C SER A 86 6.85 10.15 -17.50
N ALA A 87 6.81 9.31 -16.46
CA ALA A 87 5.66 9.15 -15.60
C ALA A 87 5.74 10.02 -14.32
N LEU A 88 6.69 10.96 -14.26
CA LEU A 88 6.84 11.87 -13.12
C LEU A 88 6.39 13.25 -13.54
N GLY A 89 5.46 13.81 -12.77
CA GLY A 89 5.10 15.22 -12.85
C GLY A 89 5.68 15.96 -11.65
N GLY A 90 5.96 17.24 -11.81
CA GLY A 90 6.40 18.05 -10.68
C GLY A 90 7.86 17.82 -10.30
N LEU A 91 8.75 17.68 -11.29
CA LEU A 91 10.20 17.50 -11.07
C LEU A 91 10.96 18.83 -10.90
N GLU A 92 10.26 19.96 -11.02
CA GLU A 92 10.77 21.28 -10.66
C GLU A 92 11.09 21.39 -9.16
N GLU A 93 11.89 22.39 -8.80
CA GLU A 93 12.22 22.68 -7.39
C GLU A 93 10.94 22.96 -6.58
N GLY A 94 10.72 22.18 -5.52
CA GLY A 94 9.49 22.24 -4.71
C GLY A 94 8.26 21.59 -5.35
N GLY A 95 8.41 20.95 -6.52
CA GLY A 95 7.34 20.24 -7.19
C GLY A 95 6.90 18.98 -6.44
N PRO A 96 5.66 18.51 -6.67
CA PRO A 96 5.06 17.40 -5.92
C PRO A 96 5.65 16.01 -6.23
N GLY A 97 6.48 15.85 -7.27
CA GLY A 97 7.06 14.55 -7.64
C GLY A 97 6.04 13.42 -7.91
N LYS A 98 4.85 13.79 -8.41
CA LYS A 98 3.68 12.91 -8.51
C LYS A 98 3.84 11.86 -9.61
N LEU A 99 3.46 10.61 -9.29
CA LEU A 99 3.27 9.55 -10.28
C LEU A 99 2.07 9.83 -11.18
N LEU A 100 2.32 9.91 -12.49
CA LEU A 100 1.33 10.13 -13.54
C LEU A 100 1.01 8.83 -14.31
N ASN A 101 0.14 8.92 -15.31
CA ASN A 101 -0.16 7.85 -16.27
C ASN A 101 -0.54 6.51 -15.62
N GLY A 102 -1.30 6.57 -14.53
CA GLY A 102 -1.75 5.41 -13.76
C GLY A 102 -0.63 4.61 -13.09
N LYS A 103 0.58 5.16 -12.96
CA LYS A 103 1.68 4.48 -12.24
C LYS A 103 1.40 4.36 -10.75
N SER A 104 0.62 5.28 -10.18
CA SER A 104 0.11 5.15 -8.82
C SER A 104 -0.76 3.90 -8.66
N GLU A 105 -1.65 3.61 -9.61
CA GLU A 105 -2.49 2.41 -9.59
C GLU A 105 -1.62 1.15 -9.67
N LYS A 106 -0.63 1.12 -10.58
CA LYS A 106 0.32 -0.01 -10.66
C LYS A 106 1.15 -0.21 -9.39
N MET A 107 1.47 0.89 -8.69
CA MET A 107 2.15 0.82 -7.40
C MET A 107 1.21 0.25 -6.34
N MET A 108 -0.06 0.66 -6.34
CA MET A 108 -1.09 0.12 -5.47
C MET A 108 -1.31 -1.38 -5.70
N ASP A 109 -1.47 -1.82 -6.96
CA ASP A 109 -1.59 -3.24 -7.30
C ASP A 109 -0.42 -4.05 -6.76
N LYS A 110 0.81 -3.53 -6.88
CA LYS A 110 2.00 -4.19 -6.32
C LYS A 110 1.96 -4.25 -4.80
N ILE A 111 1.56 -3.18 -4.12
CA ILE A 111 1.43 -3.19 -2.65
C ILE A 111 0.35 -4.18 -2.22
N LEU A 112 -0.80 -4.21 -2.89
CA LEU A 112 -1.87 -5.18 -2.65
C LEU A 112 -1.43 -6.61 -2.90
N SER A 113 -0.59 -6.87 -3.90
CA SER A 113 -0.04 -8.20 -4.15
C SER A 113 0.85 -8.71 -3.00
N LEU A 114 1.45 -7.81 -2.21
CA LEU A 114 2.14 -8.18 -0.97
C LEU A 114 1.15 -8.57 0.15
N MET A 115 -0.11 -8.14 0.02
CA MET A 115 -1.22 -8.35 0.97
C MET A 115 -2.11 -9.56 0.59
N GLU A 116 -2.15 -9.97 -0.69
CA GLU A 116 -3.05 -11.03 -1.19
C GLU A 116 -2.47 -12.46 -1.13
N TYR A 117 -1.62 -12.76 -0.14
CA TYR A 117 -1.25 -14.14 0.20
C TYR A 117 -2.00 -14.64 1.46
N PRO A 118 -3.33 -14.86 1.42
CA PRO A 118 -4.01 -15.59 2.48
C PRO A 118 -3.75 -17.07 2.24
N HIS A 119 -2.57 -17.57 2.62
CA HIS A 119 -2.52 -18.97 3.02
C HIS A 119 -3.19 -19.06 4.38
N PRO A 120 -4.15 -19.99 4.59
CA PRO A 120 -4.61 -20.28 5.93
C PRO A 120 -3.39 -20.61 6.79
N CYS A 121 -3.34 -20.14 8.04
CA CYS A 121 -2.46 -20.74 9.03
C CYS A 121 -2.77 -22.23 9.00
N VAL A 122 -1.90 -23.02 8.39
CA VAL A 122 -1.88 -24.43 8.68
C VAL A 122 -1.27 -24.48 10.06
N ASP A 123 -2.12 -24.43 11.09
CA ASP A 123 -1.72 -24.98 12.37
C ASP A 123 -1.29 -26.40 12.05
N ASP A 124 0.01 -26.67 12.21
CA ASP A 124 0.58 -28.00 12.04
C ASP A 124 -0.11 -28.92 13.05
N VAL A 125 -1.21 -29.53 12.65
CA VAL A 125 -1.81 -30.66 13.36
C VAL A 125 -0.91 -31.85 13.05
N THR A 126 0.22 -31.91 13.74
CA THR A 126 0.92 -33.16 13.94
C THR A 126 0.23 -33.87 15.12
N GLN A 127 -0.63 -34.84 14.81
CA GLN A 127 -1.05 -35.88 15.75
C GLN A 127 -0.67 -37.24 15.17
#